data_AF-A0A453FCG3-F1
#
_entry.id   AF-A0A453FCG3-F1
#
_cell.length_a   1.000
_cell.length_b   1.000
_cell.length_c   1.000
_cell.angle_alpha   90.00
_cell.angle_beta   90.00
_cell.angle_gamma   90.00
#
_symmetry.space_group_name_H-M   'P 1'
#
loop_
_entity.id
_entity.type
_entity.pdbx_description
1 polymer ?
#
loop_
_entity_poly.entity_id
_entity_poly.type
_entity_poly.pdbx_seq_one_letter_code
_entity_poly.pdbx_strand_id
1 'polypeptide(L)'
;MSTLLPFVCVGVFYQQVRNLRIGAMMKTILPALAHAVVLHEKCSTGPVVSLEGVKSQLQSLSTEVTEAYNVIPNMDLLVPSLLCEGATFAASSLAMVPGTPIPPMLARITNGVTQALKLFHGRAFTCEYKYDGQRAQIHRLTDGSVQIFSRQMKDSTSRFPDLVNMIKELCNSEVASFILDAEVVGIDRNKGNRLMSFQELSSRERGSKNSSIAIQNIKVDICVFVFDIMFCNGQRLLDNPLRQRRSYIHDLFQEKPGYLELAQQLTVSFILK
;
A
#
# COMPACT_ATOMS: atom_id res chain seq x y z
N MET A 1 12.77 -42.80 -5.76
CA MET A 1 13.06 -42.62 -4.32
C MET A 1 13.74 -41.26 -4.17
N SER A 2 12.96 -40.18 -4.07
CA SER A 2 12.33 -39.66 -2.84
C SER A 2 13.24 -38.68 -2.10
N THR A 3 13.20 -37.42 -2.50
CA THR A 3 13.42 -36.25 -1.63
C THR A 3 12.48 -35.12 -2.04
N LEU A 4 11.19 -35.46 -2.06
CA LEU A 4 10.07 -34.52 -1.94
C LEU A 4 9.74 -34.44 -0.44
N LEU A 5 10.12 -33.35 0.23
CA LEU A 5 9.44 -32.69 1.36
C LEU A 5 10.41 -31.74 2.11
N PRO A 6 9.97 -30.58 2.66
CA PRO A 6 8.63 -30.00 2.61
C PRO A 6 8.64 -28.51 2.17
N PHE A 7 8.18 -28.24 0.95
CA PHE A 7 7.79 -26.89 0.49
C PHE A 7 6.44 -26.43 1.09
N VAL A 8 5.94 -27.11 2.13
CA VAL A 8 4.63 -26.84 2.76
C VAL A 8 4.74 -25.84 3.93
N CYS A 9 5.94 -25.46 4.37
CA CYS A 9 6.11 -24.65 5.60
C CYS A 9 6.27 -23.13 5.41
N VAL A 10 6.35 -22.60 4.19
CA VAL A 10 6.60 -21.15 4.02
C VAL A 10 5.35 -20.31 4.35
N GLY A 11 4.15 -20.80 4.00
CA GLY A 11 2.89 -20.10 4.26
C GLY A 11 2.49 -20.03 5.75
N VAL A 12 2.83 -21.04 6.55
CA VAL A 12 2.47 -21.09 7.99
C VAL A 12 3.43 -20.27 8.85
N PHE A 13 4.69 -20.09 8.42
CA PHE A 13 5.68 -19.34 9.18
C PHE A 13 5.32 -17.85 9.32
N TYR A 14 4.70 -17.24 8.31
CA TYR A 14 4.48 -15.80 8.29
C TYR A 14 3.56 -15.28 9.41
N GLN A 15 2.64 -16.12 9.90
CA GLN A 15 1.65 -15.72 10.91
C GLN A 15 2.16 -15.94 12.35
N GLN A 16 3.12 -16.85 12.56
CA GLN A 16 3.74 -17.14 13.86
C GLN A 16 5.03 -16.34 14.14
N VAL A 17 5.65 -15.75 13.12
CA VAL A 17 6.92 -15.01 13.27
C VAL A 17 6.83 -13.69 14.04
N ARG A 18 5.64 -13.06 14.13
CA ARG A 18 5.50 -11.75 14.79
C ARG A 18 5.92 -11.73 16.27
N ASN A 19 5.91 -12.88 16.95
CA ASN A 19 6.25 -13.01 18.36
C ASN A 19 7.52 -13.84 18.62
N LEU A 20 8.32 -14.15 17.61
CA LEU A 20 9.53 -14.96 17.78
C LEU A 20 10.64 -14.25 18.58
N ARG A 21 10.55 -12.92 18.80
CA ARG A 21 11.53 -12.10 19.53
C ARG A 21 12.98 -12.19 19.02
N ILE A 22 13.18 -12.64 17.77
CA ILE A 22 14.48 -12.73 17.10
C ILE A 22 15.01 -11.34 16.68
N GLY A 23 14.15 -10.32 16.67
CA GLY A 23 14.50 -8.96 16.21
C GLY A 23 14.59 -8.82 14.68
N ALA A 24 14.43 -9.91 13.94
CA ALA A 24 14.34 -9.91 12.48
C ALA A 24 12.99 -9.34 12.00
N MET A 25 13.03 -8.48 10.99
CA MET A 25 11.88 -7.85 10.35
C MET A 25 12.00 -7.95 8.82
N MET A 26 10.94 -7.69 8.07
CA MET A 26 11.04 -7.73 6.60
C MET A 26 12.12 -6.79 6.04
N LYS A 27 12.32 -5.63 6.67
CA LYS A 27 13.41 -4.70 6.33
C LYS A 27 14.83 -5.30 6.47
N THR A 28 15.00 -6.35 7.28
CA THR A 28 16.29 -7.06 7.43
C THR A 28 16.31 -8.37 6.63
N ILE A 29 15.16 -9.00 6.45
CA ILE A 29 15.02 -10.27 5.72
C ILE A 29 15.22 -10.07 4.22
N LEU A 30 14.63 -9.02 3.62
CA LEU A 30 14.71 -8.78 2.17
C LEU A 30 16.15 -8.53 1.70
N PRO A 31 16.95 -7.65 2.34
CA PRO A 31 18.36 -7.51 1.97
C PRO A 31 19.17 -8.79 2.20
N ALA A 32 18.90 -9.53 3.28
CA ALA A 32 19.60 -10.78 3.57
C ALA A 32 19.33 -11.85 2.51
N LEU A 33 18.08 -11.93 2.01
CA LEU A 33 17.71 -12.83 0.92
C LEU A 33 18.46 -12.48 -0.38
N ALA A 34 18.48 -11.20 -0.76
CA ALA A 34 19.24 -10.72 -1.89
C ALA A 34 20.74 -11.07 -1.76
N HIS A 35 21.32 -10.83 -0.59
CA HIS A 35 22.72 -11.15 -0.35
C HIS A 35 23.02 -12.64 -0.48
N ALA A 36 22.12 -13.50 0.01
CA ALA A 36 22.29 -14.95 -0.10
C ALA A 36 22.35 -15.42 -1.56
N VAL A 37 21.53 -14.85 -2.45
CA VAL A 37 21.53 -15.16 -3.89
C VAL A 37 22.86 -14.77 -4.54
N VAL A 38 23.31 -13.53 -4.32
CA VAL A 38 24.59 -13.05 -4.87
C VAL A 38 25.76 -13.89 -4.38
N LEU A 39 25.82 -14.18 -3.08
CA LEU A 39 26.90 -14.98 -2.51
C LEU A 39 26.88 -16.42 -3.04
N HIS A 40 25.71 -17.02 -3.22
CA HIS A 40 25.58 -18.37 -3.75
C HIS A 40 26.09 -18.48 -5.19
N GLU A 41 25.72 -17.54 -6.06
CA GLU A 41 26.22 -17.50 -7.44
C GLU A 41 27.74 -17.31 -7.49
N LYS A 42 28.27 -16.38 -6.70
CA LYS A 42 29.71 -16.10 -6.68
C LYS A 42 30.52 -17.30 -6.18
N CYS A 43 30.07 -17.97 -5.12
CA CYS A 43 30.68 -19.20 -4.63
C CYS A 43 30.63 -20.35 -5.64
N SER A 44 29.60 -20.37 -6.51
CA SER A 44 29.46 -21.39 -7.56
C SER A 44 30.40 -21.13 -8.75
N THR A 45 30.93 -19.91 -8.90
CA THR A 45 31.76 -19.48 -10.06
C THR A 45 33.27 -19.40 -9.81
N GLY A 46 33.78 -19.62 -8.58
CA GLY A 46 35.22 -19.65 -8.28
C GLY A 46 35.58 -19.28 -6.84
N PRO A 47 36.86 -19.42 -6.40
CA PRO A 47 37.22 -19.25 -5.00
C PRO A 47 37.38 -17.77 -4.59
N VAL A 48 36.82 -17.47 -3.41
CA VAL A 48 36.99 -16.29 -2.53
C VAL A 48 37.01 -14.94 -3.25
N VAL A 49 35.81 -14.39 -3.46
CA VAL A 49 35.64 -13.01 -3.91
C VAL A 49 35.89 -12.05 -2.74
N SER A 50 36.73 -11.03 -2.95
CA SER A 50 36.88 -9.92 -2.01
C SER A 50 35.54 -9.23 -1.76
N LEU A 51 35.17 -9.04 -0.49
CA LEU A 51 33.92 -8.40 -0.07
C LEU A 51 33.74 -6.99 -0.66
N GLU A 52 34.83 -6.28 -0.95
CA GLU A 52 34.78 -4.96 -1.58
C GLU A 52 34.28 -4.99 -3.03
N GLY A 53 34.58 -6.06 -3.78
CA GLY A 53 34.15 -6.20 -5.16
C GLY A 53 32.65 -6.53 -5.31
N VAL A 54 32.02 -7.07 -4.27
CA VAL A 54 30.61 -7.54 -4.31
C VAL A 54 29.67 -6.56 -3.62
N LYS A 55 30.18 -5.63 -2.81
CA LYS A 55 29.38 -4.71 -1.99
C LYS A 55 28.37 -3.89 -2.80
N SER A 56 28.77 -3.40 -3.97
CA SER A 56 27.87 -2.66 -4.87
C SER A 56 26.74 -3.53 -5.40
N GLN A 57 27.04 -4.76 -5.80
CA GLN A 57 26.06 -5.73 -6.30
C GLN A 57 25.06 -6.16 -5.20
N LEU A 58 25.55 -6.38 -3.98
CA LEU A 58 24.71 -6.66 -2.80
C LEU A 58 23.73 -5.50 -2.53
N GLN A 59 24.22 -4.26 -2.55
CA GLN A 59 23.40 -3.08 -2.32
C GLN A 59 22.37 -2.85 -3.45
N SER A 60 22.78 -3.10 -4.70
CA SER A 60 21.88 -3.00 -5.86
C SER A 60 20.74 -4.01 -5.75
N LEU A 61 21.06 -5.29 -5.61
CA LEU A 61 20.03 -6.33 -5.58
C LEU A 61 19.13 -6.23 -4.34
N SER A 62 19.68 -5.84 -3.19
CA SER A 62 18.85 -5.61 -1.99
C SER A 62 17.86 -4.46 -2.19
N THR A 63 18.21 -3.46 -2.98
CA THR A 63 17.29 -2.36 -3.35
C THR A 63 16.19 -2.87 -4.26
N GLU A 64 16.53 -3.63 -5.32
CA GLU A 64 15.57 -4.24 -6.25
C GLU A 64 14.59 -5.17 -5.54
N VAL A 65 15.07 -6.09 -4.70
CA VAL A 65 14.21 -7.02 -3.94
C VAL A 65 13.31 -6.25 -2.96
N THR A 66 13.81 -5.18 -2.36
CA THR A 66 13.00 -4.34 -1.46
C THR A 66 11.93 -3.57 -2.25
N GLU A 67 12.26 -3.02 -3.41
CA GLU A 67 11.30 -2.33 -4.29
C GLU A 67 10.22 -3.31 -4.78
N ALA A 68 10.63 -4.49 -5.24
CA ALA A 68 9.72 -5.55 -5.68
C ALA A 68 8.72 -5.93 -4.57
N TYR A 69 9.19 -6.12 -3.35
CA TYR A 69 8.32 -6.40 -2.19
C TYR A 69 7.39 -5.23 -1.85
N ASN A 70 7.84 -3.99 -2.04
CA ASN A 70 7.01 -2.80 -1.83
C ASN A 70 5.92 -2.63 -2.88
N VAL A 71 6.03 -3.30 -4.05
CA VAL A 71 4.98 -3.33 -5.07
C VAL A 71 4.07 -4.55 -4.89
N ILE A 72 4.67 -5.71 -4.62
CA ILE A 72 3.98 -6.99 -4.41
C ILE A 72 4.53 -7.64 -3.13
N PRO A 73 3.92 -7.41 -1.96
CA PRO A 73 4.37 -8.01 -0.70
C PRO A 73 3.93 -9.48 -0.60
N ASN A 74 4.27 -10.29 -1.61
CA ASN A 74 3.98 -11.71 -1.70
C ASN A 74 5.30 -12.49 -1.90
N MET A 75 5.75 -13.17 -0.84
CA MET A 75 6.99 -13.96 -0.87
C MET A 75 6.89 -15.17 -1.79
N ASP A 76 5.70 -15.73 -1.99
CA ASP A 76 5.48 -16.89 -2.85
C ASP A 76 5.67 -16.56 -4.34
N LEU A 77 5.57 -15.27 -4.70
CA LEU A 77 5.89 -14.77 -6.05
C LEU A 77 7.32 -14.22 -6.14
N LEU A 78 7.76 -13.50 -5.10
CA LEU A 78 9.07 -12.86 -5.07
C LEU A 78 10.22 -13.88 -5.06
N VAL A 79 10.14 -14.91 -4.22
CA VAL A 79 11.25 -15.86 -4.05
C VAL A 79 11.49 -16.67 -5.32
N PRO A 80 10.49 -17.28 -6.00
CA PRO A 80 10.74 -18.00 -7.25
C PRO A 80 11.30 -17.12 -8.36
N SER A 81 10.81 -15.88 -8.49
CA SER A 81 11.28 -14.93 -9.51
C SER A 81 12.74 -14.55 -9.26
N LEU A 82 13.08 -14.25 -8.00
CA LEU A 82 14.45 -13.96 -7.58
C LEU A 82 15.39 -15.14 -7.79
N LEU A 83 14.96 -16.38 -7.53
CA LEU A 83 15.78 -17.57 -7.77
C LEU A 83 15.95 -17.89 -9.27
N CYS A 84 14.99 -17.51 -10.10
CA CYS A 84 15.04 -17.71 -11.54
C CYS A 84 15.97 -16.71 -12.23
N GLU A 85 15.87 -15.43 -11.86
CA GLU A 85 16.67 -14.34 -12.44
C GLU A 85 18.03 -14.16 -11.73
N GLY A 86 18.19 -14.72 -10.53
CA GLY A 86 19.44 -14.68 -9.79
C GLY A 86 19.90 -13.27 -9.45
N ALA A 87 21.19 -12.99 -9.57
CA ALA A 87 21.72 -11.65 -9.32
C ALA A 87 21.39 -10.60 -10.38
N THR A 88 20.70 -11.00 -11.47
CA THR A 88 20.17 -10.07 -12.49
C THR A 88 18.72 -9.67 -12.27
N PHE A 89 18.10 -10.15 -11.18
CA PHE A 89 16.73 -9.82 -10.83
C PHE A 89 16.50 -8.31 -10.75
N ALA A 90 15.39 -7.87 -11.34
CA ALA A 90 14.94 -6.48 -11.32
C ALA A 90 13.50 -6.40 -10.81
N ALA A 91 13.18 -5.37 -10.03
CA ALA A 91 11.83 -5.17 -9.49
C ALA A 91 10.76 -5.07 -10.59
N SER A 92 11.15 -4.63 -11.79
CA SER A 92 10.28 -4.54 -12.96
C SER A 92 9.79 -5.89 -13.50
N SER A 93 10.41 -7.02 -13.11
CA SER A 93 9.93 -8.34 -13.52
C SER A 93 8.61 -8.73 -12.87
N LEU A 94 8.26 -8.05 -11.76
CA LEU A 94 7.02 -8.23 -11.03
C LEU A 94 6.06 -7.05 -11.26
N ALA A 95 4.96 -7.31 -11.96
CA ALA A 95 3.96 -6.31 -12.27
C ALA A 95 2.99 -6.07 -11.10
N MET A 96 2.66 -4.80 -10.82
CA MET A 96 1.64 -4.44 -9.83
C MET A 96 0.26 -4.96 -10.26
N VAL A 97 -0.44 -5.67 -9.38
CA VAL A 97 -1.77 -6.24 -9.65
C VAL A 97 -2.78 -5.78 -8.60
N PRO A 98 -3.89 -5.13 -8.99
CA PRO A 98 -5.01 -4.86 -8.09
C PRO A 98 -5.50 -6.13 -7.38
N GLY A 99 -5.78 -6.02 -6.09
CA GLY A 99 -6.09 -7.14 -5.20
C GLY A 99 -4.91 -7.68 -4.38
N THR A 100 -3.68 -7.28 -4.70
CA THR A 100 -2.55 -7.43 -3.78
C THR A 100 -2.33 -6.12 -3.03
N PRO A 101 -2.45 -6.08 -1.68
CA PRO A 101 -2.26 -4.85 -0.93
C PRO A 101 -0.80 -4.38 -1.01
N ILE A 102 -0.59 -3.06 -1.05
CA ILE A 102 0.71 -2.40 -1.13
C ILE A 102 1.08 -1.86 0.27
N PRO A 103 2.33 -2.01 0.75
CA PRO A 103 2.76 -1.41 2.00
C PRO A 103 2.54 0.10 2.00
N PRO A 104 1.86 0.66 3.02
CA PRO A 104 1.50 2.08 3.01
C PRO A 104 2.72 2.99 3.18
N MET A 105 2.74 4.12 2.47
CA MET A 105 3.68 5.20 2.76
C MET A 105 3.42 5.74 4.18
N LEU A 106 4.48 5.83 4.98
CA LEU A 106 4.43 6.29 6.37
C LEU A 106 4.94 7.72 6.50
N ALA A 107 4.31 8.49 7.39
CA ALA A 107 4.72 9.85 7.70
C ALA A 107 5.81 9.87 8.78
N ARG A 108 6.73 10.85 8.66
CA ARG A 108 7.67 11.20 9.74
C ARG A 108 7.05 12.29 10.61
N ILE A 109 7.12 12.12 11.93
CA ILE A 109 6.64 13.11 12.90
C ILE A 109 7.56 14.34 12.89
N THR A 110 6.96 15.53 12.91
CA THR A 110 7.65 16.82 12.99
C THR A 110 7.04 17.67 14.10
N ASN A 111 7.87 18.28 14.93
CA ASN A 111 7.44 19.05 16.11
C ASN A 111 7.27 20.54 15.78
N GLY A 112 6.58 20.84 14.68
CA GLY A 112 6.23 22.21 14.29
C GLY A 112 6.53 22.57 12.84
N VAL A 113 5.95 23.69 12.39
CA VAL A 113 5.96 24.15 11.00
C VAL A 113 7.38 24.46 10.52
N THR A 114 8.21 25.13 11.33
CA THR A 114 9.59 25.47 10.96
C THR A 114 10.45 24.23 10.67
N GLN A 115 10.25 23.15 11.44
CA GLN A 115 10.96 21.90 11.18
C GLN A 115 10.48 21.26 9.88
N ALA A 116 9.17 21.23 9.64
CA ALA A 116 8.61 20.72 8.39
C ALA A 116 9.14 21.51 7.18
N LEU A 117 9.16 22.85 7.23
CA LEU A 117 9.70 23.70 6.17
C LEU A 117 11.19 23.43 5.89
N LYS A 118 12.00 23.23 6.94
CA LYS A 118 13.41 22.85 6.78
C LYS A 118 13.55 21.52 6.04
N LEU A 119 12.69 20.54 6.28
CA LEU A 119 12.78 19.23 5.61
C LEU A 119 12.50 19.30 4.11
N PHE A 120 11.68 20.24 3.65
CA PHE A 120 11.36 20.39 2.25
C PHE A 120 12.42 21.17 1.45
N HIS A 121 13.43 21.77 2.11
CA HIS A 121 14.54 22.49 1.47
C HIS A 121 14.09 23.47 0.36
N GLY A 122 13.03 24.24 0.60
CA GLY A 122 12.50 25.21 -0.37
C GLY A 122 11.77 24.60 -1.57
N ARG A 123 11.50 23.29 -1.58
CA ARG A 123 10.67 22.63 -2.60
C ARG A 123 9.19 22.85 -2.30
N ALA A 124 8.39 22.96 -3.35
CA ALA A 124 6.93 23.01 -3.20
C ALA A 124 6.39 21.73 -2.54
N PHE A 125 5.43 21.88 -1.64
CA PHE A 125 4.78 20.77 -0.94
C PHE A 125 3.29 21.06 -0.76
N THR A 126 2.53 20.04 -0.38
CA THR A 126 1.11 20.18 -0.07
C THR A 126 0.86 19.83 1.39
N CYS A 127 -0.04 20.57 2.02
CA CYS A 127 -0.58 20.28 3.35
C CYS A 127 -1.95 19.66 3.16
N GLU A 128 -2.21 18.53 3.79
CA GLU A 128 -3.52 17.89 3.79
C GLU A 128 -4.05 17.77 5.21
N TYR A 129 -5.38 17.77 5.34
CA TYR A 129 -5.98 17.39 6.60
C TYR A 129 -5.64 15.95 6.94
N LYS A 130 -5.10 15.79 8.16
CA LYS A 130 -4.91 14.48 8.76
C LYS A 130 -6.23 14.04 9.39
N TYR A 131 -7.06 13.38 8.60
CA TYR A 131 -8.32 12.81 9.06
C TYR A 131 -8.13 11.78 10.20
N ASP A 132 -9.08 11.73 11.12
CA ASP A 132 -9.10 10.80 12.26
C ASP A 132 -10.05 9.63 11.96
N GLY A 133 -9.54 8.65 11.20
CA GLY A 133 -10.34 7.55 10.71
C GLY A 133 -9.57 6.24 10.65
N GLN A 134 -9.97 5.40 9.71
CA GLN A 134 -9.27 4.18 9.36
C GLN A 134 -8.77 4.27 7.93
N ARG A 135 -7.44 4.22 7.75
CA ARG A 135 -6.81 4.08 6.44
C ARG A 135 -7.34 2.84 5.70
N ALA A 136 -7.75 3.05 4.46
CA ALA A 136 -8.29 2.07 3.56
C ALA A 136 -7.59 2.19 2.21
N GLN A 137 -6.95 1.12 1.80
CA GLN A 137 -6.42 0.97 0.45
C GLN A 137 -7.48 0.26 -0.39
N ILE A 138 -8.02 0.97 -1.39
CA ILE A 138 -9.20 0.56 -2.14
C ILE A 138 -8.73 0.09 -3.52
N HIS A 139 -8.98 -1.17 -3.83
CA HIS A 139 -8.64 -1.78 -5.12
C HIS A 139 -9.93 -2.05 -5.89
N ARG A 140 -10.02 -1.53 -7.11
CA ARG A 140 -11.02 -1.98 -8.10
C ARG A 140 -10.31 -2.87 -9.11
N LEU A 141 -10.79 -4.10 -9.25
CA LEU A 141 -10.27 -5.08 -10.19
C LEU A 141 -11.00 -4.94 -11.54
N THR A 142 -10.41 -5.51 -12.60
CA THR A 142 -10.94 -5.45 -13.97
C THR A 142 -12.29 -6.12 -14.14
N ASP A 143 -12.65 -7.05 -13.25
CA ASP A 143 -13.97 -7.69 -13.19
C ASP A 143 -15.04 -6.82 -12.49
N GLY A 144 -14.66 -5.62 -12.03
CA GLY A 144 -15.54 -4.70 -11.29
C GLY A 144 -15.70 -5.02 -9.81
N SER A 145 -15.01 -6.05 -9.30
CA SER A 145 -14.95 -6.32 -7.86
C SER A 145 -14.12 -5.24 -7.15
N VAL A 146 -14.48 -4.96 -5.89
CA VAL A 146 -13.80 -3.97 -5.05
C VAL A 146 -13.31 -4.66 -3.79
N GLN A 147 -12.03 -4.47 -3.47
CA GLN A 147 -11.38 -4.99 -2.28
C GLN A 147 -10.79 -3.85 -1.46
N ILE A 148 -10.89 -3.94 -0.14
CA ILE A 148 -10.48 -2.87 0.78
C ILE A 148 -9.51 -3.44 1.79
N PHE A 149 -8.28 -2.95 1.79
CA PHE A 149 -7.25 -3.39 2.72
C PHE A 149 -6.97 -2.34 3.79
N SER A 150 -6.79 -2.79 5.02
CA SER A 150 -6.41 -1.90 6.13
C SER A 150 -4.94 -1.48 6.05
N ARG A 151 -4.53 -0.55 6.92
CA ARG A 151 -3.13 -0.17 7.11
C ARG A 151 -2.18 -1.35 7.34
N GLN A 152 -2.65 -2.46 7.92
CA GLN A 152 -1.83 -3.67 8.12
C GLN A 152 -1.95 -4.68 6.97
N MET A 153 -2.43 -4.23 5.80
CA MET A 153 -2.62 -5.04 4.59
C MET A 153 -3.59 -6.22 4.80
N LYS A 154 -4.54 -6.08 5.74
CA LYS A 154 -5.57 -7.09 5.99
C LYS A 154 -6.83 -6.72 5.23
N ASP A 155 -7.44 -7.72 4.60
CA ASP A 155 -8.75 -7.56 3.98
C ASP A 155 -9.79 -7.09 5.02
N SER A 156 -10.46 -6.00 4.69
CA SER A 156 -11.53 -5.34 5.45
C SER A 156 -12.77 -5.07 4.60
N THR A 157 -12.88 -5.72 3.44
CA THR A 157 -13.96 -5.52 2.47
C THR A 157 -15.34 -5.78 3.09
N SER A 158 -15.48 -6.87 3.85
CA SER A 158 -16.75 -7.23 4.51
C SER A 158 -17.21 -6.24 5.59
N ARG A 159 -16.32 -5.38 6.08
CA ARG A 159 -16.62 -4.33 7.05
C ARG A 159 -17.24 -3.09 6.42
N PHE A 160 -16.93 -2.83 5.14
CA PHE A 160 -17.34 -1.62 4.43
C PHE A 160 -18.10 -1.92 3.13
N PRO A 161 -19.25 -2.63 3.22
CA PRO A 161 -20.06 -2.95 2.03
C PRO A 161 -20.71 -1.71 1.40
N ASP A 162 -21.01 -0.69 2.20
CA ASP A 162 -21.41 0.65 1.74
C ASP A 162 -20.30 1.38 0.97
N LEU A 163 -19.03 1.26 1.37
CA LEU A 163 -17.89 1.78 0.61
C LEU A 163 -17.78 1.08 -0.74
N VAL A 164 -17.92 -0.25 -0.76
CA VAL A 164 -17.90 -1.04 -2.00
C VAL A 164 -18.98 -0.54 -2.97
N ASN A 165 -20.21 -0.32 -2.47
CA ASN A 165 -21.29 0.20 -3.30
C ASN A 165 -21.03 1.64 -3.77
N MET A 166 -20.54 2.49 -2.88
CA MET A 166 -20.19 3.88 -3.20
C MET A 166 -19.15 3.97 -4.33
N ILE A 167 -18.12 3.11 -4.30
CA ILE A 167 -17.13 3.02 -5.38
C ILE A 167 -17.78 2.57 -6.69
N LYS A 168 -18.67 1.57 -6.64
CA LYS A 168 -19.35 1.07 -7.84
C LYS A 168 -20.30 2.11 -8.46
N GLU A 169 -20.93 2.95 -7.64
CA GLU A 169 -21.87 3.97 -8.08
C GLU A 169 -21.19 5.26 -8.58
N LEU A 170 -20.13 5.71 -7.89
CA LEU A 170 -19.50 7.02 -8.16
C LEU A 170 -18.31 6.96 -9.12
N CYS A 171 -17.75 5.77 -9.34
CA CYS A 171 -16.61 5.64 -10.24
C CYS A 171 -17.06 5.70 -11.71
N ASN A 172 -16.29 6.42 -12.52
CA ASN A 172 -16.53 6.50 -13.95
C ASN A 172 -16.50 5.10 -14.61
N SER A 173 -17.43 4.86 -15.52
CA SER A 173 -17.57 3.61 -16.27
C SER A 173 -16.35 3.28 -17.14
N GLU A 174 -15.58 4.28 -17.57
CA GLU A 174 -14.36 4.10 -18.38
C GLU A 174 -13.17 3.57 -17.58
N VAL A 175 -13.22 3.64 -16.24
CA VAL A 175 -12.14 3.17 -15.38
C VAL A 175 -12.32 1.68 -15.12
N ALA A 176 -11.42 0.87 -15.67
CA ALA A 176 -11.44 -0.58 -15.54
C ALA A 176 -10.87 -1.05 -14.20
N SER A 177 -9.76 -0.45 -13.73
CA SER A 177 -9.09 -0.88 -12.50
C SER A 177 -8.25 0.23 -11.87
N PHE A 178 -8.12 0.23 -10.55
CA PHE A 178 -7.30 1.20 -9.83
C PHE A 178 -6.87 0.70 -8.44
N ILE A 179 -5.91 1.41 -7.86
CA ILE A 179 -5.53 1.29 -6.45
C ILE A 179 -5.46 2.70 -5.82
N LEU A 180 -6.38 3.00 -4.91
CA LEU A 180 -6.47 4.26 -4.18
C LEU A 180 -6.01 4.10 -2.73
N ASP A 181 -5.52 5.20 -2.16
CA ASP A 181 -5.24 5.34 -0.73
C ASP A 181 -6.16 6.42 -0.15
N ALA A 182 -6.88 6.06 0.90
CA ALA A 182 -7.92 6.89 1.48
C ALA A 182 -8.03 6.71 2.99
N GLU A 183 -8.70 7.66 3.64
CA GLU A 183 -9.12 7.55 5.04
C GLU A 183 -10.65 7.41 5.10
N VAL A 184 -11.13 6.37 5.77
CA VAL A 184 -12.55 6.19 6.06
C VAL A 184 -12.84 6.84 7.41
N VAL A 185 -13.75 7.81 7.44
CA VAL A 185 -14.10 8.60 8.63
C VAL A 185 -15.58 8.44 8.91
N GLY A 186 -15.96 8.31 10.19
CA GLY A 186 -17.37 8.32 10.57
C GLY A 186 -17.98 9.69 10.32
N ILE A 187 -19.23 9.75 9.88
CA ILE A 187 -19.90 11.02 9.56
C ILE A 187 -21.35 11.01 10.03
N ASP A 188 -21.81 12.14 10.54
CA ASP A 188 -23.21 12.38 10.88
C ASP A 188 -23.83 13.29 9.81
N ARG A 189 -24.44 12.66 8.80
CA ARG A 189 -25.08 13.38 7.67
C ARG A 189 -26.28 14.22 8.11
N ASN A 190 -26.96 13.82 9.18
CA ASN A 190 -28.12 14.53 9.72
C ASN A 190 -27.73 15.85 10.42
N LYS A 191 -26.47 15.97 10.86
CA LYS A 191 -25.92 17.19 11.49
C LYS A 191 -25.00 17.95 10.54
N GLY A 192 -25.38 18.05 9.27
CA GLY A 192 -24.64 18.82 8.27
C GLY A 192 -23.27 18.24 7.97
N ASN A 193 -23.17 16.91 7.81
CA ASN A 193 -21.93 16.22 7.47
C ASN A 193 -20.80 16.37 8.53
N ARG A 194 -21.17 16.39 9.82
CA ARG A 194 -20.20 16.49 10.91
C ARG A 194 -19.34 15.23 10.99
N LEU A 195 -18.02 15.38 10.94
CA LEU A 195 -17.09 14.27 11.15
C LEU A 195 -17.16 13.75 12.59
N MET A 196 -17.16 12.43 12.72
CA MET A 196 -17.13 11.71 13.98
C MET A 196 -15.69 11.29 14.32
N SER A 197 -15.42 11.04 15.59
CA SER A 197 -14.13 10.56 16.08
C SER A 197 -13.84 9.12 15.62
N PHE A 198 -12.57 8.72 15.65
CA PHE A 198 -12.19 7.34 15.41
C PHE A 198 -12.88 6.35 16.37
N GLN A 199 -13.10 6.73 17.63
CA GLN A 199 -13.79 5.88 18.62
C GLN A 199 -15.23 5.59 18.19
N GLU A 200 -15.94 6.61 17.71
CA GLU A 200 -17.30 6.44 17.16
C GLU A 200 -17.28 5.53 15.92
N LEU A 201 -16.34 5.73 14.98
CA LEU A 201 -16.18 4.84 13.82
C LEU A 201 -15.86 3.39 14.24
N SER A 202 -15.10 3.20 15.32
CA SER A 202 -14.70 1.88 15.81
C SER A 202 -15.85 1.05 16.38
N SER A 203 -16.96 1.70 16.74
CA SER A 203 -18.21 1.03 17.18
C SER A 203 -18.89 0.25 16.06
N ARG A 204 -18.53 0.54 14.81
CA ARG A 204 -19.02 -0.17 13.64
C ARG A 204 -18.59 -1.63 13.67
N GLU A 205 -19.54 -2.52 13.40
CA GLU A 205 -19.29 -3.96 13.35
C GLU A 205 -18.15 -4.28 12.37
N ARG A 206 -17.39 -5.34 12.65
CA ARG A 206 -16.24 -5.73 11.82
C ARG A 206 -16.61 -6.64 10.65
N GLY A 207 -17.85 -7.14 10.60
CA GLY A 207 -18.25 -8.23 9.71
C GLY A 207 -17.52 -9.54 10.03
N SER A 208 -17.84 -10.62 9.31
CA SER A 208 -17.07 -11.88 9.33
C SER A 208 -16.67 -12.28 7.91
N LYS A 209 -15.68 -13.17 7.76
CA LYS A 209 -15.25 -13.68 6.44
C LYS A 209 -16.39 -14.31 5.64
N ASN A 210 -17.42 -14.80 6.31
CA ASN A 210 -18.57 -15.50 5.70
C ASN A 210 -19.87 -14.69 5.75
N SER A 211 -19.84 -13.46 6.31
CA SER A 211 -21.02 -12.58 6.35
C SER A 211 -20.60 -11.11 6.30
N SER A 212 -20.91 -10.46 5.18
CA SER A 212 -20.89 -9.00 5.10
C SER A 212 -21.98 -8.40 5.98
N ILE A 213 -21.73 -7.22 6.54
CA ILE A 213 -22.76 -6.47 7.25
C ILE A 213 -23.86 -6.13 6.24
N ALA A 214 -25.11 -6.49 6.52
CA ALA A 214 -26.21 -6.04 5.70
C ALA A 214 -26.27 -4.51 5.76
N ILE A 215 -26.32 -3.83 4.61
CA ILE A 215 -26.23 -2.35 4.53
C ILE A 215 -27.28 -1.68 5.43
N GLN A 216 -28.46 -2.28 5.52
CA GLN A 216 -29.56 -1.85 6.39
C GLN A 216 -29.27 -1.85 7.90
N ASN A 217 -28.22 -2.56 8.36
CA ASN A 217 -27.82 -2.63 9.77
C ASN A 217 -26.67 -1.67 10.11
N ILE A 218 -26.20 -0.86 9.15
CA ILE A 218 -25.11 0.09 9.38
C ILE A 218 -25.64 1.25 10.23
N LYS A 219 -25.11 1.39 11.45
CA LYS A 219 -25.47 2.46 12.39
C LYS A 219 -24.62 3.72 12.24
N VAL A 220 -23.44 3.58 11.65
CA VAL A 220 -22.45 4.67 11.51
C VAL A 220 -22.15 4.85 10.04
N ASP A 221 -22.66 5.95 9.50
CA ASP A 221 -22.34 6.42 8.15
C ASP A 221 -20.85 6.76 8.04
N ILE A 222 -20.32 6.63 6.82
CA ILE A 222 -18.92 6.92 6.51
C ILE A 222 -18.79 7.94 5.39
N CYS A 223 -17.71 8.71 5.45
CA CYS A 223 -17.15 9.47 4.35
C CYS A 223 -15.73 8.95 4.04
N VAL A 224 -15.39 8.85 2.76
CA VAL A 224 -14.10 8.38 2.26
C VAL A 224 -13.33 9.59 1.74
N PHE A 225 -12.19 9.89 2.35
CA PHE A 225 -11.29 10.95 1.93
C PHE A 225 -10.11 10.36 1.18
N VAL A 226 -10.10 10.48 -0.14
CA VAL A 226 -9.04 9.95 -1.02
C VAL A 226 -7.89 10.95 -1.07
N PHE A 227 -6.66 10.49 -0.83
CA PHE A 227 -5.48 11.35 -0.82
C PHE A 227 -4.35 10.91 -1.78
N ASP A 228 -4.35 9.66 -2.25
CA ASP A 228 -3.37 9.20 -3.24
C ASP A 228 -3.93 8.11 -4.16
N ILE A 229 -3.24 7.89 -5.29
CA ILE A 229 -3.50 6.82 -6.26
C ILE A 229 -2.18 6.19 -6.68
N MET A 230 -2.12 4.86 -6.67
CA MET A 230 -0.89 4.09 -6.93
C MET A 230 -0.93 3.38 -8.29
N PHE A 231 -2.13 3.14 -8.82
CA PHE A 231 -2.35 2.40 -10.05
C PHE A 231 -3.67 2.82 -10.70
N CYS A 232 -3.70 2.89 -12.03
CA CYS A 232 -4.93 3.09 -12.81
C CYS A 232 -4.81 2.40 -14.17
N ASN A 233 -5.82 1.62 -14.58
CA ASN A 233 -5.96 1.04 -15.92
C ASN A 233 -4.70 0.36 -16.48
N GLY A 234 -4.02 -0.46 -15.68
CA GLY A 234 -2.78 -1.16 -16.10
C GLY A 234 -1.49 -0.36 -15.86
N GLN A 235 -1.58 0.92 -15.52
CA GLN A 235 -0.43 1.79 -15.32
C GLN A 235 -0.03 1.92 -13.85
N ARG A 236 1.23 1.59 -13.54
CA ARG A 236 1.88 1.90 -12.26
C ARG A 236 2.13 3.40 -12.16
N LEU A 237 1.68 4.03 -11.08
CA LEU A 237 1.82 5.47 -10.86
C LEU A 237 2.83 5.83 -9.75
N LEU A 238 3.42 4.84 -9.07
CA LEU A 238 4.34 5.07 -7.94
C LEU A 238 5.57 5.93 -8.29
N ASP A 239 6.04 5.86 -9.54
CA ASP A 239 7.18 6.65 -10.02
C ASP A 239 6.82 8.10 -10.34
N ASN A 240 5.53 8.39 -10.49
CA ASN A 240 5.05 9.72 -10.83
C ASN A 240 5.05 10.62 -9.59
N PRO A 241 5.40 11.91 -9.71
CA PRO A 241 5.25 12.88 -8.64
C PRO A 241 3.79 12.94 -8.13
N LEU A 242 3.61 13.15 -6.82
CA LEU A 242 2.28 13.23 -6.18
C LEU A 242 1.31 14.15 -6.93
N ARG A 243 1.78 15.29 -7.44
CA ARG A 243 0.95 16.23 -8.23
C ARG A 243 0.32 15.58 -9.46
N GLN A 244 1.08 14.76 -10.19
CA GLN A 244 0.58 14.04 -11.35
C GLN A 244 -0.36 12.91 -10.91
N ARG A 245 -0.03 12.17 -9.85
CA ARG A 245 -0.93 11.12 -9.34
C ARG A 245 -2.30 11.67 -9.00
N ARG A 246 -2.35 12.83 -8.34
CA ARG A 246 -3.63 13.48 -7.98
C ARG A 246 -4.48 13.90 -9.15
N SER A 247 -3.89 14.27 -10.29
CA SER A 247 -4.70 14.62 -11.46
C SER A 247 -5.52 13.43 -11.96
N TYR A 248 -4.98 12.21 -11.86
CA TYR A 248 -5.75 11.00 -12.19
C TYR A 248 -7.01 10.91 -11.33
N ILE A 249 -6.92 11.20 -10.03
CA ILE A 249 -8.03 11.02 -9.08
C ILE A 249 -9.27 11.85 -9.47
N HIS A 250 -9.06 13.06 -10.00
CA HIS A 250 -10.15 13.93 -10.45
C HIS A 250 -10.95 13.32 -11.62
N ASP A 251 -10.30 12.49 -12.45
CA ASP A 251 -10.95 11.84 -13.60
C ASP A 251 -11.59 10.49 -13.21
N LEU A 252 -11.28 9.94 -12.02
CA LEU A 252 -11.73 8.62 -11.59
C LEU A 252 -13.17 8.59 -11.08
N PHE A 253 -13.61 9.62 -10.36
CA PHE A 253 -14.91 9.63 -9.70
C PHE A 253 -15.49 11.04 -9.57
N GLN A 254 -16.82 11.10 -9.48
CA GLN A 254 -17.51 12.33 -9.13
C GLN A 254 -17.53 12.49 -7.61
N GLU A 255 -16.91 13.56 -7.10
CA GLU A 255 -16.96 13.87 -5.67
C GLU A 255 -18.41 14.08 -5.21
N LYS A 256 -18.75 13.46 -4.08
CA LYS A 256 -20.07 13.55 -3.44
C LYS A 256 -19.88 13.89 -1.97
N PRO A 257 -20.17 15.14 -1.56
CA PRO A 257 -19.97 15.60 -0.19
C PRO A 257 -20.68 14.72 0.85
N GLY A 258 -19.94 14.29 1.87
CA GLY A 258 -20.37 13.39 2.93
C GLY A 258 -20.38 11.90 2.56
N TYR A 259 -19.86 11.54 1.39
CA TYR A 259 -19.73 10.17 0.90
C TYR A 259 -18.31 9.89 0.43
N LEU A 260 -17.87 10.55 -0.63
CA LEU A 260 -16.56 10.36 -1.24
C LEU A 260 -16.02 11.70 -1.70
N GLU A 261 -14.91 12.11 -1.11
CA GLU A 261 -14.30 13.42 -1.30
C GLU A 261 -12.78 13.28 -1.44
N LEU A 262 -12.14 14.25 -2.08
CA LEU A 262 -10.71 14.40 -2.01
C LEU A 262 -10.29 14.97 -0.66
N ALA A 263 -9.13 14.55 -0.18
CA ALA A 263 -8.53 15.15 1.01
C ALA A 263 -8.33 16.66 0.80
N GLN A 264 -8.87 17.46 1.73
CA GLN A 264 -8.71 18.90 1.70
C GLN A 264 -7.23 19.27 1.80
N GLN A 265 -6.80 20.14 0.89
CA GLN A 265 -5.39 20.44 0.71
C GLN A 265 -5.10 21.92 0.53
N LEU A 266 -3.87 22.31 0.89
CA LEU A 266 -3.27 23.61 0.62
C LEU A 266 -1.87 23.39 0.02
N THR A 267 -1.68 23.79 -1.23
CA THR A 267 -0.35 23.74 -1.87
C THR A 267 0.47 24.97 -1.51
N VAL A 268 1.67 24.75 -0.97
CA VAL A 268 2.66 25.79 -0.69
C VAL A 268 3.71 25.75 -1.79
N SER A 269 3.81 26.82 -2.56
CA SER A 269 4.84 27.00 -3.58
C SER A 269 5.74 28.18 -3.21
N PHE A 270 7.03 28.00 -3.42
CA PHE A 270 8.01 29.08 -3.26
C PHE A 270 8.21 29.71 -4.64
N ILE A 271 7.75 30.94 -4.81
CA ILE A 271 8.14 31.74 -5.97
C ILE A 271 9.60 32.10 -5.73
N LEU A 272 10.51 31.54 -6.54
CA LEU A 272 11.87 32.05 -6.63
C LEU A 272 11.75 33.50 -7.10
N LYS A 273 11.99 34.45 -6.20
CA LYS A 273 12.25 35.84 -6.56
C LYS A 273 13.68 35.97 -7.04
#